data_AF-A0A1E1MI82-F1
#
_entry.id   AF-A0A1E1MI82-F1
#
_cell.length_a   1.000
_cell.length_b   1.000
_cell.length_c   1.000
_cell.angle_alpha   90.00
_cell.angle_beta   90.00
_cell.angle_gamma   90.00
#
_symmetry.space_group_name_H-M   'P 1'
#
loop_
_entity.id
_entity.type
_entity.pdbx_description
1 polymer ?
#
loop_
_entity_poly.entity_id
_entity_poly.type
_entity_poly.pdbx_seq_one_letter_code
_entity_poly.pdbx_strand_id
1 'polypeptide(L)'
;MTSSKQDWYTPKNTTHKILFILLPTFALIGLLIALLRSQIHSSLTSICHTLSPAPSSTFLTPFETNFTYQSIDSKTDDLWNDLVTPNGGFVYEGSGDEKRVYGVGMFHQLHCLQIFRNHLQELYSKEQDRSNRRGMKRGVVHGHHLDLHHTLHCMDYFRQVSSSSMQEPLDLDGNGAGISVFRGRFA
;
A
#
# COMPACT_ATOMS: atom_id res chain seq x y z
N MET A 1 25.01 -60.61 69.67
CA MET A 1 24.74 -60.34 68.24
C MET A 1 23.38 -59.66 68.13
N THR A 2 23.34 -58.35 67.96
CA THR A 2 22.11 -57.62 67.63
C THR A 2 22.35 -56.91 66.30
N SER A 3 21.65 -57.37 65.27
CA SER A 3 21.75 -56.86 63.90
C SER A 3 20.92 -55.58 63.79
N SER A 4 21.59 -54.46 63.48
CA SER A 4 20.96 -53.18 63.20
C SER A 4 20.33 -53.22 61.81
N LYS A 5 19.00 -53.06 61.72
CA LYS A 5 18.30 -52.86 60.44
C LYS A 5 18.57 -51.42 60.00
N GLN A 6 19.31 -51.24 58.92
CA GLN A 6 19.36 -49.96 58.21
C GLN A 6 18.02 -49.73 57.51
N ASP A 7 17.49 -48.51 57.59
CA ASP A 7 16.30 -48.12 56.83
C ASP A 7 16.75 -47.52 55.49
N TRP A 8 16.34 -48.12 54.38
CA TRP A 8 16.68 -47.65 53.04
C TRP A 8 15.83 -46.42 52.66
N TYR A 9 16.51 -45.32 52.32
CA TYR A 9 15.90 -44.10 51.81
C TYR A 9 15.21 -44.36 50.45
N THR A 10 13.90 -44.13 50.36
CA THR A 10 13.15 -44.10 49.09
C THR A 10 12.83 -42.65 48.74
N PRO A 11 13.41 -42.08 47.67
CA PRO A 11 13.10 -40.70 47.28
C PRO A 11 11.63 -40.61 46.82
N LYS A 12 10.84 -39.80 47.51
CA LYS A 12 9.47 -39.45 47.09
C LYS A 12 9.55 -38.59 45.82
N ASN A 13 9.45 -39.22 44.65
CA ASN A 13 9.41 -38.54 43.36
C ASN A 13 8.06 -37.79 43.19
N THR A 14 8.03 -36.52 43.59
CA THR A 14 6.88 -35.61 43.47
C THR A 14 6.75 -34.96 42.10
N THR A 15 7.73 -35.14 41.22
CA THR A 15 7.80 -34.53 39.87
C THR A 15 6.60 -34.92 39.01
N HIS A 16 6.13 -36.16 39.10
CA HIS A 16 4.93 -36.59 38.37
C HIS A 16 3.69 -35.81 38.80
N LYS A 17 3.53 -35.49 40.08
CA LYS A 17 2.37 -34.72 40.58
C LYS A 17 2.39 -33.28 40.08
N ILE A 18 3.56 -32.67 40.02
CA ILE A 18 3.76 -31.32 39.48
C ILE A 18 3.46 -31.31 37.98
N LEU A 19 3.97 -32.28 37.22
CA LEU A 19 3.72 -32.42 35.79
C LEU A 19 2.22 -32.62 35.47
N PHE A 20 1.53 -33.45 36.27
CA PHE A 20 0.09 -33.70 36.14
C PHE A 20 -0.78 -32.46 36.39
N ILE A 21 -0.28 -31.48 37.14
CA ILE A 21 -1.01 -30.23 37.41
C ILE A 21 -0.67 -29.17 36.35
N LEU A 22 0.61 -29.03 35.98
CA LEU A 22 1.04 -27.96 35.07
C LEU A 22 0.51 -28.17 33.63
N LEU A 23 0.56 -29.39 33.10
CA LEU A 23 0.11 -29.70 31.74
C LEU A 23 -1.35 -29.27 31.45
N PRO A 24 -2.37 -29.67 32.25
CA PRO A 24 -3.74 -29.24 32.01
C PRO A 24 -3.92 -27.74 32.21
N THR A 25 -3.19 -27.12 33.16
CA THR A 25 -3.28 -25.65 33.34
C THR A 25 -2.76 -24.88 32.12
N PHE A 26 -1.64 -25.30 31.52
CA PHE A 26 -1.13 -24.68 30.30
C PHE A 26 -2.06 -24.90 29.11
N ALA A 27 -2.66 -26.09 28.99
CA ALA A 27 -3.65 -26.38 27.95
C ALA A 27 -4.91 -25.50 28.08
N LEU A 28 -5.42 -25.33 29.31
CA LEU A 28 -6.56 -24.46 29.59
C LEU A 28 -6.24 -22.98 29.30
N ILE A 29 -5.06 -22.50 29.71
CA ILE A 29 -4.61 -21.14 29.40
C ILE A 29 -4.50 -20.93 27.88
N GLY A 30 -3.91 -21.88 27.16
CA GLY A 30 -3.82 -21.83 25.71
C GLY A 30 -5.19 -21.78 25.02
N LEU A 31 -6.14 -22.59 25.50
CA LEU A 31 -7.52 -22.59 24.99
C LEU A 31 -8.21 -21.23 25.24
N LEU A 32 -8.07 -20.68 26.45
CA LEU A 32 -8.63 -19.36 26.79
C LEU A 32 -8.05 -18.24 25.91
N ILE A 33 -6.74 -18.25 25.66
CA ILE A 33 -6.09 -17.29 24.76
C ILE A 33 -6.62 -17.42 23.33
N ALA A 34 -6.81 -18.65 22.84
CA ALA A 34 -7.35 -18.89 21.50
C ALA A 34 -8.79 -18.38 21.36
N LEU A 35 -9.65 -18.65 22.36
CA LEU A 35 -11.03 -18.15 22.39
C LEU A 35 -11.08 -16.62 22.44
N LEU A 36 -10.25 -15.99 23.28
CA LEU A 36 -10.17 -14.53 23.37
C LEU A 36 -9.71 -13.91 22.04
N ARG A 37 -8.69 -14.49 21.39
CA ARG A 37 -8.24 -14.03 20.07
C ARG A 37 -9.33 -14.15 19.02
N SER A 38 -10.07 -15.25 19.00
CA SER A 38 -11.19 -15.47 18.08
C SER A 38 -12.29 -14.43 18.29
N GLN A 39 -12.65 -14.16 19.54
CA GLN A 39 -13.69 -13.18 19.89
C GLN A 39 -13.28 -11.74 19.60
N ILE A 40 -12.01 -11.38 19.86
CA ILE A 40 -11.47 -10.06 19.50
C ILE A 40 -11.46 -9.90 17.98
N HIS A 41 -11.00 -10.90 17.23
CA HIS A 41 -10.95 -10.85 15.77
C HIS A 41 -12.36 -10.65 15.18
N SER A 42 -13.34 -11.45 15.60
CA SER A 42 -14.72 -11.33 15.09
C SER A 42 -15.35 -9.97 15.45
N SER A 43 -15.11 -9.48 16.67
CA SER A 43 -15.62 -8.17 17.11
C SER A 43 -14.99 -7.03 16.31
N LEU A 44 -13.68 -7.09 16.06
CA LEU A 44 -12.96 -6.08 15.30
C LEU A 44 -13.40 -6.09 13.83
N THR A 45 -13.55 -7.25 13.21
CA THR A 45 -14.09 -7.38 11.84
C THR A 45 -15.47 -6.76 11.73
N SER A 46 -16.37 -7.04 12.68
CA SER A 46 -17.71 -6.46 12.70
C SER A 46 -17.66 -4.93 12.80
N ILE A 47 -16.86 -4.38 13.72
CA ILE A 47 -16.71 -2.94 13.91
C ILE A 47 -16.19 -2.28 12.63
N CYS A 48 -15.17 -2.86 12.00
CA CYS A 48 -14.61 -2.35 10.73
C CYS A 48 -15.65 -2.30 9.61
N HIS A 49 -16.53 -3.30 9.50
CA HIS A 49 -17.62 -3.29 8.51
C HIS A 49 -18.68 -2.22 8.79
N THR A 50 -18.99 -1.94 10.05
CA THR A 50 -19.93 -0.87 10.42
C THR A 50 -19.35 0.54 10.31
N LEU A 51 -18.05 0.72 10.58
CA LEU A 51 -17.38 2.03 10.54
C LEU A 51 -16.92 2.41 9.14
N SER A 52 -16.71 1.43 8.26
CA SER A 52 -16.41 1.62 6.83
C SER A 52 -17.53 1.00 6.00
N PRO A 53 -18.76 1.59 6.01
CA PRO A 53 -19.78 1.16 5.07
C PRO A 53 -19.19 1.34 3.67
N ALA A 54 -19.14 0.24 2.91
CA ALA A 54 -18.71 0.30 1.52
C ALA A 54 -19.50 1.41 0.82
N PRO A 55 -18.83 2.28 0.04
CA PRO A 55 -19.49 3.41 -0.61
C PRO A 55 -20.73 2.90 -1.35
N SER A 56 -21.91 3.42 -0.98
CA SER A 56 -23.21 2.87 -1.38
C SER A 56 -23.55 3.09 -2.86
N SER A 57 -22.70 3.80 -3.59
CA SER A 57 -22.83 4.01 -5.03
C SER A 57 -21.60 3.47 -5.75
N THR A 58 -21.74 2.31 -6.38
CA THR A 58 -20.80 1.88 -7.42
C THR A 58 -21.18 2.59 -8.71
N PHE A 59 -20.42 3.62 -9.09
CA PHE A 59 -20.54 4.22 -10.41
C PHE A 59 -19.67 3.45 -11.40
N LEU A 60 -20.29 2.98 -12.49
CA LEU A 60 -19.55 2.44 -13.62
C LEU A 60 -18.96 3.63 -14.38
N THR A 61 -17.65 3.81 -14.25
CA THR A 61 -16.88 4.73 -15.09
C THR A 61 -16.22 3.89 -16.18
N PRO A 62 -16.76 3.85 -17.41
CA PRO A 62 -16.11 3.15 -18.49
C PRO A 62 -14.77 3.81 -18.81
N PHE A 63 -13.75 3.01 -19.05
CA PHE A 63 -12.47 3.51 -19.52
C PHE A 63 -12.60 3.89 -21.00
N GLU A 64 -12.37 5.16 -21.30
CA GLU A 64 -12.32 5.64 -22.68
C GLU A 64 -10.85 5.81 -23.08
N THR A 65 -10.45 5.10 -24.13
CA THR A 65 -9.09 5.20 -24.66
C THR A 65 -8.85 6.61 -25.17
N ASN A 66 -7.87 7.30 -24.60
CA ASN A 66 -7.48 8.64 -25.05
C ASN A 66 -6.06 8.62 -25.61
N PHE A 67 -5.96 8.57 -26.94
CA PHE A 67 -4.67 8.52 -27.64
C PHE A 67 -3.78 9.73 -27.37
N THR A 68 -4.34 10.87 -26.99
CA THR A 68 -3.57 12.07 -26.64
C THR A 68 -2.75 11.86 -25.36
N TYR A 69 -3.27 11.08 -24.41
CA TYR A 69 -2.53 10.63 -23.23
C TYR A 69 -1.69 9.37 -23.48
N GLN A 70 -1.70 8.82 -24.70
CA GLN A 70 -0.88 7.67 -25.09
C GLN A 70 0.27 8.11 -25.97
N SER A 71 0.97 9.18 -25.57
CA SER A 71 2.08 9.76 -26.30
C SER A 71 3.22 10.20 -25.39
N ILE A 72 4.44 10.03 -25.91
CA ILE A 72 5.68 10.57 -25.33
C ILE A 72 6.16 11.83 -26.07
N ASP A 73 5.41 12.33 -27.06
CA ASP A 73 5.75 13.59 -27.75
C ASP A 73 5.66 14.75 -26.74
N SER A 74 6.68 15.60 -26.73
CA SER A 74 6.74 16.79 -25.86
C SER A 74 5.58 17.75 -26.08
N LYS A 75 4.92 17.71 -27.25
CA LYS A 75 3.68 18.46 -27.52
C LYS A 75 2.53 18.11 -26.57
N THR A 76 2.60 16.95 -25.93
CA THR A 76 1.58 16.50 -24.97
C THR A 76 1.96 16.81 -23.52
N ASP A 77 3.13 17.38 -23.26
CA ASP A 77 3.61 17.64 -21.89
C ASP A 77 2.66 18.56 -21.12
N ASP A 78 2.14 19.61 -21.76
CA ASP A 78 1.19 20.54 -21.15
C ASP A 78 -0.09 19.84 -20.69
N LEU A 79 -0.62 18.91 -21.50
CA LEU A 79 -1.82 18.15 -21.16
C LEU A 79 -1.63 17.27 -19.93
N TRP A 80 -0.42 16.78 -19.71
CA TRP A 80 -0.08 16.00 -18.53
C TRP A 80 0.21 16.87 -17.31
N ASN A 81 0.75 18.08 -17.52
CA ASN A 81 0.95 19.06 -16.45
C ASN A 81 -0.40 19.56 -15.92
N ASP A 82 -1.39 19.73 -16.80
CA ASP A 82 -2.75 20.16 -16.46
C ASP A 82 -3.56 19.12 -15.66
N LEU A 83 -3.09 17.87 -15.57
CA LEU A 83 -3.74 16.83 -14.76
C LEU A 83 -3.59 17.08 -13.25
N VAL A 84 -2.59 17.86 -12.85
CA VAL A 84 -2.33 18.20 -11.46
C VAL A 84 -2.67 19.66 -11.25
N THR A 85 -3.35 19.99 -10.16
CA THR A 85 -3.61 21.40 -9.82
C THR A 85 -2.28 22.15 -9.65
N PRO A 86 -2.21 23.47 -9.92
CA PRO A 86 -0.97 24.25 -9.79
C PRO A 86 -0.33 24.18 -8.39
N ASN A 87 -1.14 23.96 -7.36
CA ASN A 87 -0.73 23.74 -5.98
C ASN A 87 -0.52 22.24 -5.66
N GLY A 88 -0.24 21.38 -6.64
CA GLY A 88 0.14 19.96 -6.44
C GLY A 88 -0.90 19.06 -5.77
N GLY A 89 -2.12 19.55 -5.57
CA GLY A 89 -3.18 18.87 -4.84
C GLY A 89 -3.18 19.11 -3.34
N PHE A 90 -2.50 20.16 -2.87
CA PHE A 90 -2.38 20.49 -1.46
C PHE A 90 -3.46 21.50 -1.01
N VAL A 91 -4.28 21.13 -0.03
CA VAL A 91 -5.21 22.00 0.68
C VAL A 91 -4.54 22.52 1.94
N TYR A 92 -4.50 23.84 2.10
CA TYR A 92 -3.93 24.49 3.26
C TYR A 92 -5.06 24.86 4.23
N GLU A 93 -5.04 24.34 5.46
CA GLU A 93 -5.95 24.74 6.53
C GLU A 93 -5.19 25.57 7.56
N GLY A 94 -5.72 26.76 7.87
CA GLY A 94 -5.20 27.57 8.97
C GLY A 94 -5.63 29.03 8.90
N SER A 95 -6.33 29.47 9.94
CA SER A 95 -6.36 30.87 10.38
C SER A 95 -5.60 30.93 11.72
N GLY A 96 -4.27 31.11 11.69
CA GLY A 96 -3.40 31.15 12.87
C GLY A 96 -1.96 30.65 12.63
N ASP A 97 -1.21 30.41 13.72
CA ASP A 97 0.21 29.99 13.72
C ASP A 97 0.44 28.51 13.31
N GLU A 98 -0.60 27.67 13.32
CA GLU A 98 -0.53 26.29 12.82
C GLU A 98 -1.13 26.19 11.41
N LYS A 99 -0.27 26.25 10.38
CA LYS A 99 -0.66 25.89 9.01
C LYS A 99 -0.60 24.38 8.84
N ARG A 100 -1.75 23.74 8.66
CA ARG A 100 -1.84 22.32 8.30
C ARG A 100 -1.92 22.19 6.78
N VAL A 101 -1.22 21.20 6.24
CA VAL A 101 -1.22 20.90 4.81
C VAL A 101 -1.81 19.51 4.62
N TYR A 102 -2.88 19.45 3.84
CA TYR A 102 -3.54 18.22 3.44
C TYR A 102 -3.23 17.99 1.97
N GLY A 103 -2.84 16.79 1.56
CA GLY A 103 -2.68 16.43 0.15
C GLY A 103 -3.83 15.53 -0.30
N VAL A 104 -4.43 15.79 -1.45
CA VAL A 104 -5.41 14.85 -2.01
C VAL A 104 -4.64 13.73 -2.71
N GLY A 105 -4.84 12.48 -2.27
CA GLY A 105 -4.10 11.31 -2.79
C GLY A 105 -4.19 11.14 -4.30
N MET A 106 -5.34 11.47 -4.91
CA MET A 106 -5.54 11.49 -6.36
C MET A 106 -4.47 12.33 -7.08
N PHE A 107 -4.20 13.55 -6.62
CA PHE A 107 -3.22 14.43 -7.28
C PHE A 107 -1.78 13.96 -7.07
N HIS A 108 -1.47 13.34 -5.94
CA HIS A 108 -0.15 12.72 -5.73
C HIS A 108 0.09 11.55 -6.69
N GLN A 109 -0.93 10.72 -6.92
CA GLN A 109 -0.85 9.62 -7.89
C GLN A 109 -0.60 10.15 -9.31
N LEU A 110 -1.34 11.19 -9.74
CA LEU A 110 -1.15 11.82 -11.04
C LEU A 110 0.23 12.49 -11.17
N HIS A 111 0.71 13.14 -10.11
CA HIS A 111 2.04 13.74 -10.06
C HIS A 111 3.16 12.70 -10.25
N CYS A 112 3.09 11.59 -9.52
CA CYS A 112 4.05 10.50 -9.68
C CYS A 112 3.97 9.87 -11.09
N LEU A 113 2.75 9.72 -11.63
CA LEU A 113 2.54 9.21 -12.99
C LEU A 113 3.23 10.10 -14.04
N GLN A 114 3.15 11.42 -13.88
CA GLN A 114 3.85 12.37 -14.74
C GLN A 114 5.37 12.24 -14.63
N ILE A 115 5.92 12.04 -13.43
CA ILE A 115 7.36 11.76 -13.24
C ILE A 115 7.76 10.50 -14.02
N PHE A 116 6.98 9.42 -13.94
CA PHE A 116 7.27 8.19 -14.69
C PHE A 116 7.27 8.41 -16.20
N ARG A 117 6.29 9.18 -16.72
CA ARG A 117 6.25 9.54 -18.14
C ARG A 117 7.50 10.31 -18.58
N ASN A 118 7.95 11.28 -17.79
CA ASN A 118 9.14 12.07 -18.10
C ASN A 118 10.40 11.20 -18.19
N HIS A 119 10.55 10.22 -17.28
CA HIS A 119 11.65 9.27 -17.36
C HIS A 119 11.55 8.37 -18.60
N LEU A 120 10.33 7.96 -18.97
CA LEU A 120 10.11 7.19 -20.21
C LEU A 120 10.54 8.01 -21.44
N GLN A 121 10.17 9.29 -21.52
CA GLN A 121 10.58 10.19 -22.60
C GLN A 121 12.11 10.29 -22.71
N GLU A 122 12.82 10.45 -21.60
CA GLU A 122 14.28 10.51 -21.58
C GLU A 122 14.91 9.21 -22.08
N LEU A 123 14.41 8.06 -21.60
CA LEU A 123 14.91 6.74 -21.99
C LEU A 123 14.74 6.49 -23.49
N TYR A 124 13.56 6.80 -24.05
CA TYR A 124 13.31 6.63 -25.49
C TYR A 124 14.14 7.58 -26.34
N SER A 125 14.31 8.84 -25.92
CA SER A 125 15.14 9.81 -26.62
C SER A 125 16.60 9.33 -26.69
N LYS A 126 17.13 8.80 -25.58
CA LYS A 126 18.48 8.25 -25.50
C LYS A 126 18.68 7.00 -26.35
N GLU A 127 17.68 6.14 -26.43
CA GLU A 127 17.75 4.94 -27.26
C GLU A 127 17.67 5.28 -28.76
N GLN A 128 16.80 6.23 -29.13
CA GLN A 128 16.71 6.75 -30.49
C GLN A 128 18.05 7.39 -30.92
N ASP A 129 18.67 8.22 -30.08
CA ASP A 129 19.98 8.81 -30.34
C ASP A 129 21.08 7.75 -30.51
N ARG A 130 21.07 6.70 -29.69
CA ARG A 130 22.02 5.58 -29.80
C ARG A 130 21.85 4.83 -31.10
N SER A 131 20.60 4.58 -31.51
CA SER A 131 20.28 3.90 -32.76
C SER A 131 20.74 4.72 -33.97
N ASN A 132 20.52 6.05 -33.95
CA ASN A 132 20.96 6.97 -34.98
C ASN A 132 22.49 7.08 -35.08
N ARG A 133 23.21 7.15 -33.95
CA ARG A 133 24.68 7.22 -33.93
C ARG A 133 25.36 5.92 -34.36
N ARG A 134 24.71 4.77 -34.20
CA ARG A 134 25.28 3.46 -34.54
C ARG A 134 25.10 3.06 -36.00
N GLY A 135 24.49 3.90 -36.84
CA GLY A 135 24.44 3.71 -38.28
C GLY A 135 23.92 2.33 -38.67
N MET A 136 22.60 2.11 -38.53
CA MET A 136 21.82 1.03 -39.15
C MET A 136 22.59 -0.28 -39.42
N LYS A 137 23.20 -0.91 -38.40
CA LYS A 137 23.40 -2.35 -38.45
C LYS A 137 22.19 -2.98 -37.77
N ARG A 138 21.27 -3.47 -38.61
CA ARG A 138 20.15 -4.35 -38.24
C ARG A 138 20.70 -5.67 -37.67
N GLY A 139 21.34 -5.61 -36.51
CA GLY A 139 21.56 -6.73 -35.64
C GLY A 139 20.34 -6.82 -34.74
N VAL A 140 19.50 -7.81 -35.01
CA VAL A 140 18.35 -8.19 -34.20
C VAL A 140 18.86 -8.54 -32.79
N VAL A 141 18.99 -7.54 -31.92
CA VAL A 141 19.15 -7.77 -30.50
C VAL A 141 17.77 -8.16 -29.99
N HIS A 142 17.60 -9.44 -29.67
CA HIS A 142 16.49 -9.95 -28.87
C HIS A 142 16.57 -9.37 -27.44
N GLY A 143 16.45 -8.06 -27.31
CA GLY A 143 16.19 -7.36 -26.06
C GLY A 143 14.72 -7.02 -26.05
N HIS A 144 14.00 -7.48 -25.03
CA HIS A 144 12.58 -7.18 -24.77
C HIS A 144 12.16 -5.88 -25.45
N HIS A 145 11.40 -5.98 -26.54
CA HIS A 145 10.82 -4.80 -27.17
C HIS A 145 10.02 -4.10 -26.09
N LEU A 146 10.56 -2.97 -25.64
CA LEU A 146 9.92 -2.09 -24.69
C LEU A 146 8.66 -1.65 -25.42
N ASP A 147 7.55 -2.31 -25.10
CA ASP A 147 6.31 -2.17 -25.82
C ASP A 147 5.72 -0.81 -25.45
N LEU A 148 6.18 0.20 -26.19
CA LEU A 148 5.85 1.59 -25.93
C LEU A 148 4.33 1.78 -25.98
N HIS A 149 3.68 1.11 -26.93
CA HIS A 149 2.24 1.20 -27.10
C HIS A 149 1.50 0.63 -25.89
N HIS A 150 1.84 -0.58 -25.43
CA HIS A 150 1.24 -1.12 -24.22
C HIS A 150 1.57 -0.29 -22.98
N THR A 151 2.81 0.20 -22.87
CA THR A 151 3.22 1.06 -21.74
C THR A 151 2.37 2.33 -21.69
N LEU A 152 2.19 2.99 -22.83
CA LEU A 152 1.40 4.23 -22.93
C LEU A 152 -0.09 3.98 -22.71
N HIS A 153 -0.62 2.87 -23.22
CA HIS A 153 -1.98 2.44 -22.93
C HIS A 153 -2.21 2.23 -21.42
N CYS A 154 -1.28 1.55 -20.74
CA CYS A 154 -1.32 1.38 -19.29
C CYS A 154 -1.22 2.71 -18.53
N MET A 155 -0.41 3.67 -19.02
CA MET A 155 -0.31 5.00 -18.42
C MET A 155 -1.64 5.76 -18.49
N ASP A 156 -2.32 5.76 -19.64
CA ASP A 156 -3.66 6.37 -19.75
C ASP A 156 -4.69 5.66 -18.85
N TYR A 157 -4.61 4.34 -18.74
CA TYR A 157 -5.44 3.59 -17.79
C TYR A 157 -5.19 4.03 -16.33
N PHE A 158 -3.93 4.13 -15.89
CA PHE A 158 -3.60 4.58 -14.54
C PHE A 158 -4.09 6.00 -14.26
N ARG A 159 -3.97 6.90 -15.23
CA ARG A 159 -4.50 8.27 -15.15
C ARG A 159 -6.01 8.26 -14.89
N GLN A 160 -6.76 7.43 -15.61
CA GLN A 160 -8.21 7.30 -15.45
C GLN A 160 -8.59 6.70 -14.10
N VAL A 161 -7.87 5.67 -13.65
CA VAL A 161 -8.08 5.06 -12.33
C VAL A 161 -7.86 6.10 -11.23
N SER A 162 -6.74 6.83 -11.25
CA SER A 162 -6.45 7.87 -10.26
C SER A 162 -7.52 8.97 -10.25
N SER A 163 -7.99 9.40 -11.41
CA SER A 163 -9.07 10.41 -11.50
C SER A 163 -10.40 9.90 -10.98
N SER A 164 -10.67 8.60 -11.11
CA SER A 164 -11.91 7.97 -10.63
C SER A 164 -11.87 7.60 -9.14
N SER A 165 -10.67 7.49 -8.56
CA SER A 165 -10.46 7.04 -7.19
C SER A 165 -10.39 8.18 -6.18
N MET A 166 -11.20 9.23 -6.36
CA MET A 166 -11.35 10.35 -5.42
C MET A 166 -11.64 9.82 -4.00
N GLN A 167 -10.57 9.54 -3.27
CA GLN A 167 -10.56 8.90 -1.97
C GLN A 167 -9.80 9.86 -1.06
N GLU A 168 -10.51 10.32 -0.03
CA GLU A 168 -10.11 11.03 1.20
C GLU A 168 -8.77 11.82 1.21
N PRO A 169 -8.76 13.05 1.75
CA PRO A 169 -7.52 13.81 1.94
C PRO A 169 -6.52 13.06 2.83
N LEU A 170 -5.24 13.11 2.45
CA LEU A 170 -4.09 12.64 3.23
C LEU A 170 -3.56 13.80 4.07
N ASP A 171 -3.27 13.58 5.36
CA ASP A 171 -2.54 14.59 6.15
C ASP A 171 -1.06 14.42 5.84
N LEU A 172 -0.44 15.49 5.36
CA LEU A 172 0.98 15.48 5.04
C LEU A 172 1.71 16.28 6.11
N ASP A 173 2.74 15.68 6.70
CA ASP A 173 3.63 16.43 7.57
C ASP A 173 4.51 17.40 6.77
N GLY A 174 5.17 18.33 7.46
CA GLY A 174 6.06 19.33 6.85
C GLY A 174 7.25 18.76 6.07
N ASN A 175 7.45 17.44 6.07
CA ASN A 175 8.50 16.72 5.35
C ASN A 175 7.96 15.89 4.17
N GLY A 176 6.65 15.94 3.89
CA GLY A 176 6.02 15.18 2.81
C GLY A 176 5.73 13.71 3.14
N ALA A 177 5.89 13.28 4.40
CA ALA A 177 5.42 11.99 4.86
C ALA A 177 3.92 12.08 5.18
N GLY A 178 3.12 11.25 4.53
CA GLY A 178 1.67 11.24 4.69
C GLY A 178 1.18 10.17 5.65
N ILE A 179 0.21 10.54 6.50
CA ILE A 179 -0.65 9.59 7.20
C ILE A 179 -2.01 9.65 6.51
N SER A 180 -2.53 8.51 6.04
CA SER A 180 -3.93 8.44 5.59
C SER A 180 -4.83 8.73 6.78
N VAL A 181 -5.48 9.89 6.78
CA VAL A 181 -6.39 10.27 7.86
C VAL A 181 -7.76 9.70 7.60
N PHE A 182 -7.99 8.53 8.21
CA PHE A 182 -9.34 8.03 8.45
C PHE A 182 -9.99 8.91 9.52
N ARG A 183 -10.61 10.01 9.11
CA ARG A 183 -11.42 10.84 10.01
C ARG A 183 -12.74 10.11 10.25
N GLY A 184 -12.73 9.16 11.20
CA GLY A 184 -13.95 8.55 11.72
C GLY A 184 -14.86 9.63 12.28
N ARG A 185 -15.91 10.00 11.53
CA ARG A 185 -17.00 10.82 12.05
C ARG A 185 -17.76 9.99 13.07
N PHE A 186 -17.47 10.22 14.34
CA PHE A 186 -18.43 9.96 15.41
C PHE A 186 -19.52 11.03 15.29
N ALA A 187 -20.70 10.62 14.85
CA ALA A 187 -21.96 11.31 15.07
C ALA A 187 -22.73 10.53 16.13
#